data_AF-A0A8T6W614-F1
#
_entry.id   AF-A0A8T6W614-F1
#
_cell.length_a   1.000
_cell.length_b   1.000
_cell.length_c   1.000
_cell.angle_alpha   90.00
_cell.angle_beta   90.00
_cell.angle_gamma   90.00
#
_symmetry.space_group_name_H-M   'P 1'
#
loop_
_entity.id
_entity.type
_entity.pdbx_description
1 polymer ?
#
loop_
_entity_poly.entity_id
_entity_poly.type
_entity_poly.pdbx_seq_one_letter_code
_entity_poly.pdbx_strand_id
1 'polypeptide(L)'
;GRAQEILMVINKYMEEGELTEVPVYIEGMISEATGIHTAYPGYLSSELRDQILREGRNPFESDYFTVVKQHDSRDEIAEGGPCIIMATAGMMEGGPVIEYFKRLAPWEENGLIFVSYQVTG
;
A
#
# COMPACT_ATOMS: atom_id res chain seq x y z
N GLY A 1 -9.17 -1.43 6.41
CA GLY A 1 -9.16 -2.79 5.82
C GLY A 1 -7.74 -3.34 5.81
N ARG A 2 -7.49 -4.52 5.21
CA ARG A 2 -6.14 -5.14 5.21
C ARG A 2 -5.07 -4.23 4.62
N ALA A 3 -5.38 -3.47 3.57
CA ALA A 3 -4.45 -2.51 2.99
C ALA A 3 -3.97 -1.45 4.00
N GLN A 4 -4.88 -0.85 4.78
CA GLN A 4 -4.51 0.14 5.80
C GLN A 4 -3.64 -0.45 6.92
N GLU A 5 -3.93 -1.68 7.36
CA GLU A 5 -3.09 -2.37 8.35
C GLU A 5 -1.67 -2.61 7.82
N ILE A 6 -1.55 -3.05 6.56
CA ILE A 6 -0.24 -3.28 5.94
C ILE A 6 0.53 -1.96 5.73
N LEU A 7 -0.13 -0.88 5.33
CA LEU A 7 0.49 0.45 5.24
C LEU A 7 1.06 0.89 6.60
N MET A 8 0.28 0.74 7.68
CA MET A 8 0.77 1.07 9.02
C MET A 8 1.98 0.23 9.44
N VAL A 9 1.96 -1.07 9.15
CA VAL A 9 3.09 -1.98 9.46
C VAL A 9 4.33 -1.58 8.66
N ILE A 10 4.20 -1.34 7.35
CA ILE A 10 5.32 -0.91 6.50
C ILE A 10 5.90 0.41 7.02
N ASN A 11 5.05 1.41 7.26
CA ASN A 11 5.50 2.72 7.74
C ASN A 11 6.29 2.58 9.05
N LYS A 12 5.73 1.85 10.02
CA LYS A 12 6.35 1.66 11.32
C LYS A 12 7.73 1.01 11.20
N TYR A 13 7.84 -0.11 10.47
CA TYR A 13 9.10 -0.83 10.38
C TYR A 13 10.17 -0.07 9.56
N MET A 14 9.76 0.76 8.59
CA MET A 14 10.68 1.68 7.91
C MET A 14 11.14 2.81 8.84
N GLU A 15 10.24 3.44 9.60
CA GLU A 15 10.59 4.46 10.60
C GLU A 15 11.53 3.93 11.70
N GLU A 16 11.38 2.66 12.09
CA GLU A 16 12.22 1.98 13.09
C GLU A 16 13.55 1.46 12.51
N GLY A 17 13.75 1.52 11.19
CA GLY A 17 14.94 1.01 10.49
C GLY A 17 15.03 -0.53 10.44
N GLU A 18 13.94 -1.22 10.77
CA GLU A 18 13.84 -2.69 10.72
C GLU A 18 13.51 -3.21 9.32
N LEU A 19 12.90 -2.36 8.47
CA LEU A 19 12.64 -2.62 7.06
C LEU A 19 13.44 -1.62 6.21
N THR A 20 14.11 -2.12 5.17
CA THR A 20 14.82 -1.26 4.22
C THR A 20 13.85 -0.26 3.57
N GLU A 21 14.18 1.02 3.65
CA GLU A 21 13.42 2.10 3.03
C GLU A 21 13.44 1.96 1.51
N VAL A 22 12.26 1.82 0.92
CA VAL A 22 12.03 1.77 -0.53
C VAL A 22 10.72 2.49 -0.85
N PRO A 23 10.52 2.99 -2.08
CA PRO A 23 9.24 3.56 -2.47
C PRO A 23 8.11 2.55 -2.32
N VAL A 24 6.98 3.00 -1.77
CA VAL A 24 5.74 2.21 -1.66
C VAL A 24 4.71 2.84 -2.59
N TYR A 25 4.43 2.16 -3.70
CA TYR A 25 3.44 2.60 -4.67
C TYR A 25 2.05 2.07 -4.30
N ILE A 26 1.08 2.96 -4.25
CA ILE A 26 -0.32 2.65 -3.89
C ILE A 26 -1.18 2.93 -5.12
N GLU A 27 -1.85 1.90 -5.66
CA GLU A 27 -2.75 2.04 -6.81
C GLU A 27 -4.12 1.39 -6.60
N GLY A 28 -5.14 2.05 -7.16
CA GLY A 28 -6.55 1.68 -7.02
C GLY A 28 -7.18 2.27 -5.76
N MET A 29 -8.29 1.69 -5.32
CA MET A 29 -9.19 2.27 -4.31
C MET A 29 -8.59 2.36 -2.88
N ILE A 30 -7.33 1.99 -2.68
CA ILE A 30 -6.66 2.06 -1.38
C ILE A 30 -6.58 3.50 -0.90
N SER A 31 -6.21 4.44 -1.78
CA SER A 31 -6.02 5.85 -1.40
C SER A 31 -7.33 6.52 -1.00
N GLU A 32 -8.41 6.24 -1.73
CA GLU A 32 -9.76 6.75 -1.49
C GLU A 32 -10.33 6.15 -0.21
N ALA A 33 -10.17 4.85 0.00
CA ALA A 33 -10.58 4.19 1.23
C ALA A 33 -9.83 4.75 2.45
N THR A 34 -8.53 5.02 2.31
CA THR A 34 -7.73 5.66 3.34
C THR A 34 -8.23 7.07 3.65
N GLY A 35 -8.59 7.86 2.64
CA GLY A 35 -9.20 9.19 2.82
C GLY A 35 -10.52 9.13 3.63
N ILE A 36 -11.31 8.06 3.47
CA ILE A 36 -12.50 7.84 4.30
C ILE A 36 -12.10 7.53 5.75
N HIS A 37 -11.07 6.71 6.00
CA HIS A 37 -10.62 6.40 7.37
C HIS A 37 -10.15 7.67 8.09
N THR A 38 -9.41 8.54 7.40
CA THR A 38 -8.90 9.79 7.98
C THR A 38 -10.00 10.84 8.20
N ALA A 39 -11.06 10.84 7.37
CA ALA A 39 -12.23 11.70 7.56
C ALA A 39 -13.12 11.30 8.75
N TYR A 40 -13.05 10.04 9.21
CA TYR A 40 -13.86 9.52 10.32
C TYR A 40 -13.00 8.95 11.47
N PRO A 41 -12.11 9.77 12.09
CA PRO A 41 -11.14 9.31 13.07
C PRO A 41 -11.77 8.79 14.37
N GLY A 42 -13.03 9.14 14.65
CA GLY A 42 -13.79 8.62 15.80
C GLY A 42 -14.02 7.10 15.77
N TYR A 43 -13.87 6.46 14.61
CA TYR A 43 -14.00 5.00 14.43
C TYR A 43 -12.65 4.27 14.40
N LEU A 44 -11.53 4.98 14.51
CA LEU A 44 -10.19 4.38 14.57
C LEU A 44 -9.88 3.92 16.00
N SER A 45 -8.84 3.08 16.14
CA SER A 45 -8.30 2.74 17.45
C SER A 45 -7.88 4.02 18.19
N SER A 46 -7.94 4.01 19.53
CA SER A 46 -7.59 5.18 20.33
C SER A 46 -6.18 5.67 20.05
N GLU A 47 -5.24 4.76 19.83
CA GLU A 47 -3.85 5.05 19.49
C GLU A 47 -3.73 5.77 18.14
N LEU A 48 -4.26 5.19 17.06
CA LEU A 48 -4.20 5.79 15.73
C LEU A 48 -4.94 7.14 15.66
N ARG A 49 -6.10 7.22 16.34
CA ARG A 49 -6.86 8.47 16.44
C ARG A 49 -6.06 9.56 17.13
N ASP A 50 -5.41 9.25 18.26
CA ASP A 50 -4.67 10.24 19.03
C ASP A 50 -3.40 10.67 18.26
N GLN A 51 -2.74 9.74 17.55
CA GLN A 51 -1.62 10.03 16.65
C GLN A 51 -2.02 11.03 15.55
N ILE A 52 -3.16 10.81 14.88
CA ILE A 52 -3.66 11.69 13.82
C ILE A 52 -4.13 13.04 14.37
N LEU A 53 -4.99 13.04 15.41
CA LEU A 53 -5.69 14.24 15.86
C LEU A 53 -4.90 15.12 16.83
N ARG A 54 -3.98 14.55 17.61
CA ARG A 54 -3.23 15.29 18.65
C ARG A 54 -1.78 15.50 18.29
N GLU A 55 -1.16 14.50 17.69
CA GLU A 55 0.26 14.56 17.34
C GLU A 55 0.49 15.08 15.92
N GLY A 56 -0.57 15.19 15.11
CA GLY A 56 -0.47 15.62 13.72
C GLY A 56 0.30 14.63 12.84
N ARG A 57 0.44 13.37 13.29
CA ARG A 57 1.15 12.31 12.57
C ARG A 57 0.14 11.34 11.97
N ASN A 58 0.01 11.37 10.66
CA ASN A 58 -0.85 10.46 9.93
C ASN A 58 0.00 9.35 9.27
N PRO A 59 -0.02 8.12 9.78
CA PRO A 59 0.81 7.03 9.23
C PRO A 59 0.41 6.64 7.81
N PHE A 60 -0.72 7.14 7.30
CA PHE A 60 -1.13 6.94 5.91
C PHE A 60 -0.61 8.00 4.93
N GLU A 61 0.03 9.05 5.43
CA GLU A 61 0.60 10.17 4.64
C GLU A 61 2.13 10.22 4.77
N SER A 62 2.76 9.05 4.91
CA SER A 62 4.21 8.92 4.97
C SER A 62 4.90 9.34 3.67
N ASP A 63 6.09 9.92 3.78
CA ASP A 63 6.94 10.28 2.64
C ASP A 63 7.37 9.05 1.80
N TYR A 64 7.29 7.85 2.37
CA TYR A 64 7.54 6.60 1.63
C TYR A 64 6.44 6.29 0.60
N PHE A 65 5.25 6.87 0.75
CA PHE A 65 4.05 6.45 0.04
C PHE A 65 3.76 7.33 -1.19
N THR A 66 3.70 6.71 -2.36
CA THR A 66 3.37 7.38 -3.62
C THR A 66 2.06 6.83 -4.18
N VAL A 67 1.03 7.68 -4.28
CA VAL A 67 -0.25 7.32 -4.90
C VAL A 67 -0.13 7.42 -6.41
N VAL A 68 -0.31 6.29 -7.09
CA VAL A 68 -0.25 6.18 -8.55
C VAL A 68 -1.62 6.51 -9.14
N LYS A 69 -1.71 7.61 -9.88
CA LYS A 69 -2.97 8.07 -10.51
C LYS A 69 -3.05 7.81 -12.01
N GLN A 70 -1.90 7.62 -12.67
CA GLN A 70 -1.80 7.47 -14.13
C GLN A 70 -1.30 6.09 -14.49
N HIS A 71 -2.02 5.41 -15.38
CA HIS A 71 -1.69 4.05 -15.82
C HIS A 71 -0.33 3.95 -16.52
N ASP A 72 0.09 5.03 -17.19
CA ASP A 72 1.34 5.06 -17.96
C ASP A 72 2.58 4.97 -17.07
N SER A 73 2.45 5.27 -15.77
CA SER A 73 3.55 5.18 -14.80
C SER A 73 3.93 3.74 -14.42
N ARG A 74 3.13 2.73 -14.80
CA ARG A 74 3.34 1.33 -14.35
C ARG A 74 4.60 0.71 -14.93
N ASP A 75 4.95 1.05 -16.16
CA ASP A 75 6.16 0.55 -16.81
C ASP A 75 7.39 1.17 -16.11
N GLU A 76 7.36 2.49 -15.85
CA GLU A 76 8.40 3.18 -15.08
C GLU A 76 8.55 2.62 -13.66
N ILE A 77 7.45 2.29 -12.98
CA ILE A 77 7.49 1.67 -11.65
C ILE A 77 8.10 0.26 -11.71
N ALA A 78 7.71 -0.54 -12.71
CA ALA A 78 8.20 -1.91 -12.86
C ALA A 78 9.70 -1.97 -13.22
N GLU A 79 10.21 -0.95 -13.91
CA GLU A 79 11.62 -0.85 -14.33
C GLU A 79 12.49 0.01 -13.39
N GLY A 80 11.88 0.79 -12.49
CA GLY A 80 12.52 1.83 -11.67
C GLY A 80 13.37 1.34 -10.50
N GLY A 81 13.35 0.04 -10.20
CA GLY A 81 14.15 -0.59 -9.15
C GLY A 81 13.33 -1.19 -7.99
N PRO A 82 13.99 -1.64 -6.91
CA PRO A 82 13.32 -2.28 -5.78
C PRO A 82 12.28 -1.35 -5.13
N CYS A 83 11.04 -1.83 -5.04
CA CYS A 83 9.94 -1.09 -4.45
C CYS A 83 8.89 -2.06 -3.86
N ILE A 84 7.95 -1.51 -3.09
CA ILE A 84 6.75 -2.22 -2.66
C ILE A 84 5.57 -1.69 -3.48
N ILE A 85 4.75 -2.58 -4.04
CA ILE A 85 3.56 -2.20 -4.79
C ILE A 85 2.33 -2.75 -4.09
N MET A 86 1.46 -1.85 -3.64
CA MET A 86 0.15 -2.16 -3.07
C MET A 86 -0.94 -1.79 -4.07
N ALA A 87 -1.51 -2.80 -4.72
CA ALA A 87 -2.50 -2.62 -5.77
C ALA A 87 -3.77 -3.43 -5.52
N THR A 88 -4.94 -2.87 -5.84
CA THR A 88 -6.20 -3.63 -5.88
C THR A 88 -6.33 -4.49 -7.14
N ALA A 89 -7.11 -5.56 -7.16
CA ALA A 89 -7.90 -6.14 -6.06
C ALA A 89 -7.15 -7.27 -5.32
N GLY A 90 -7.42 -7.44 -4.02
CA GLY A 90 -6.66 -8.35 -3.14
C GLY A 90 -6.74 -9.85 -3.46
N MET A 91 -7.64 -10.27 -4.36
CA MET A 91 -7.73 -11.64 -4.87
C MET A 91 -7.36 -11.77 -6.35
N MET A 92 -6.78 -10.73 -6.95
CA MET A 92 -6.33 -10.76 -8.34
C MET A 92 -7.46 -11.05 -9.36
N GLU A 93 -8.70 -10.72 -9.03
CA GLU A 93 -9.85 -10.87 -9.94
C GLU A 93 -9.87 -9.79 -11.05
N GLY A 94 -9.06 -8.74 -10.89
CA GLY A 94 -8.97 -7.61 -11.80
C GLY A 94 -8.22 -6.42 -11.21
N GLY A 95 -8.25 -5.29 -11.91
CA GLY A 95 -7.63 -4.04 -11.46
C GLY A 95 -6.12 -3.96 -11.70
N PRO A 96 -5.45 -2.94 -11.14
CA PRO A 96 -4.02 -2.68 -11.36
C PRO A 96 -3.11 -3.85 -10.99
N VAL A 97 -3.46 -4.68 -9.99
CA VAL A 97 -2.63 -5.81 -9.56
C VAL A 97 -2.34 -6.80 -10.71
N ILE A 98 -3.29 -6.99 -11.64
CA ILE A 98 -3.10 -7.88 -12.78
C ILE A 98 -2.05 -7.32 -13.75
N GLU A 99 -2.05 -6.00 -13.92
CA GLU A 99 -1.12 -5.33 -14.83
C GLU A 99 0.31 -5.30 -14.26
N TYR A 100 0.46 -5.10 -12.95
CA TYR A 100 1.75 -5.29 -12.29
C TYR A 100 2.21 -6.75 -12.33
N PHE A 101 1.32 -7.69 -12.04
CA PHE A 101 1.67 -9.12 -12.06
C PHE A 101 2.19 -9.56 -13.43
N LYS A 102 1.52 -9.17 -14.53
CA LYS A 102 1.99 -9.47 -15.89
C LYS A 102 3.41 -8.97 -16.18
N ARG A 103 3.79 -7.82 -15.62
CA ARG A 103 5.10 -7.18 -15.83
C ARG A 103 6.19 -7.78 -14.94
N LEU A 104 5.84 -8.10 -13.69
CA LEU A 104 6.80 -8.44 -12.65
C LEU A 104 6.97 -9.95 -12.44
N ALA A 105 5.96 -10.76 -12.73
CA ALA A 105 6.00 -12.21 -12.54
C ALA A 105 7.07 -12.97 -13.35
N PRO A 106 7.53 -12.48 -14.53
CA PRO A 106 8.62 -13.14 -15.26
C PRO A 106 9.98 -13.10 -14.56
N TRP A 107 10.17 -12.21 -13.58
CA TRP A 107 11.46 -11.98 -12.91
C TRP A 107 11.48 -12.69 -11.56
N GLU A 108 12.46 -13.56 -11.33
CA GLU A 108 12.54 -14.43 -10.16
C GLU A 108 12.94 -13.69 -8.86
N GLU A 109 13.46 -12.48 -9.00
CA GLU A 109 13.84 -11.58 -7.92
C GLU A 109 12.62 -10.94 -7.24
N ASN A 110 11.45 -10.99 -7.91
CA ASN A 110 10.22 -10.38 -7.42
C ASN A 110 9.42 -11.33 -6.53
N GLY A 111 8.80 -10.78 -5.49
CA GLY A 111 7.92 -11.50 -4.57
C GLY A 111 6.45 -11.10 -4.73
N LEU A 112 5.54 -12.06 -4.60
CA LEU A 112 4.10 -11.83 -4.44
C LEU A 112 3.66 -12.28 -3.05
N ILE A 113 3.02 -11.39 -2.29
CA ILE A 113 2.61 -11.65 -0.91
C ILE A 113 1.08 -11.54 -0.80
N PHE A 114 0.43 -12.67 -0.49
CA PHE A 114 -0.99 -12.68 -0.14
C PHE A 114 -1.16 -12.42 1.36
N VAL A 115 -1.86 -11.33 1.68
CA VAL A 115 -2.09 -10.87 3.07
C VAL A 115 -3.54 -11.05 3.53
N SER A 116 -4.39 -11.62 2.69
CA SER A 116 -5.81 -11.90 2.98
C SER A 116 -6.20 -13.28 2.48
N TYR A 117 -7.28 -13.80 3.05
CA TYR A 117 -7.90 -15.03 2.58
C TYR A 117 -8.23 -14.95 1.09
N GLN A 118 -7.97 -16.04 0.37
CA GLN A 118 -8.25 -16.21 -1.05
C GLN A 118 -9.41 -17.19 -1.17
N VAL A 119 -10.53 -16.72 -1.71
CA VAL A 119 -11.71 -17.57 -1.95
C VAL A 119 -11.40 -18.51 -3.11
N THR A 120 -11.95 -19.73 -3.07
CA THR A 120 -11.87 -20.66 -4.19
C THR A 120 -12.57 -20.08 -5.43
N GLY A 121 -11.86 -19.98 -6.56
CA GLY A 121 -12.37 -19.46 -7.82
C GLY A 121 -11.36 -19.56 -8.96
#